data_AF-A0A7R9YH11-F1
#
_entry.id   AF-A0A7R9YH11-F1
#
_cell.length_a   1.000
_cell.length_b   1.000
_cell.length_c   1.000
_cell.angle_alpha   90.00
_cell.angle_beta   90.00
_cell.angle_gamma   90.00
#
_symmetry.space_group_name_H-M   'P 1'
#
loop_
_entity.id
_entity.type
_entity.pdbx_description
1 polymer ?
#
loop_
_entity_poly.entity_id
_entity_poly.type
_entity_poly.pdbx_seq_one_letter_code
_entity_poly.pdbx_strand_id
1 'polypeptide(L)'
;APDVELAMSELEECCYMRLRLLRCIDHAKAKGLRSEELLGVIDKAEREIMRPAGVWTDEELHRDQCSHFLLRLAFCRTEELRRYFLSNEHELFKFRFSGQVGDVARFLLDNGMPYAPIGEAELDEVLPHLQNVRRSVKLAKDGAASVKEDHYKVPFEEVLDLVRGRRVFLRAGFAYVPQSELISIVGGQVRARLSRALVDASRAWPSVQEAEADRLSAFLEHCSTQYMADDYAADKKAAHGEVSLAQLPALTKRSFPLCMEHLSSKLHDNSHLKHQGRIQLGLFLKGIGLSYDESLTFWRTL
;
A
#
# COMPACT_ATOMS: atom_id res chain seq x y z
N ALA A 1 6.53 17.80 11.60
CA ALA A 1 6.74 17.66 10.15
C ALA A 1 8.25 17.75 9.90
N PRO A 2 8.80 17.14 8.84
CA PRO A 2 10.20 17.37 8.48
C PRO A 2 10.38 18.84 8.09
N ASP A 3 11.45 19.46 8.59
CA ASP A 3 11.75 20.89 8.45
C ASP A 3 12.94 21.07 7.48
N VAL A 4 12.80 20.53 6.27
CA VAL A 4 13.89 20.41 5.29
C VAL A 4 13.42 20.87 3.91
N GLU A 5 14.26 21.66 3.26
CA GLU A 5 14.08 22.08 1.87
C GLU A 5 14.67 21.02 0.94
N LEU A 6 13.82 20.46 0.07
CA LEU A 6 14.21 19.46 -0.93
C LEU A 6 13.94 20.00 -2.33
N ALA A 7 14.73 19.55 -3.30
CA ALA A 7 14.46 19.88 -4.69
C ALA A 7 13.15 19.22 -5.14
N MET A 8 12.41 19.88 -6.03
CA MET A 8 11.14 19.35 -6.55
C MET A 8 11.30 17.94 -7.17
N SER A 9 12.35 17.72 -7.95
CA SER A 9 12.62 16.39 -8.55
C SER A 9 12.80 15.28 -7.52
N GLU A 10 13.44 15.59 -6.39
CA GLU A 10 13.66 14.62 -5.30
C GLU A 10 12.35 14.32 -4.58
N LEU A 11 11.51 15.34 -4.36
CA LEU A 11 10.18 15.18 -3.78
C LEU A 11 9.29 14.30 -4.66
N GLU A 12 9.31 14.52 -5.97
CA GLU A 12 8.57 13.73 -6.94
C GLU A 12 9.00 12.26 -6.91
N GLU A 13 10.31 12.01 -6.91
CA GLU A 13 10.87 10.66 -6.83
C GLU A 13 10.47 9.97 -5.51
N CYS A 14 10.60 10.65 -4.36
CA CYS A 14 10.23 10.09 -3.07
C CYS A 14 8.75 9.69 -3.01
N CYS A 15 7.86 10.55 -3.53
CA CYS A 15 6.44 10.26 -3.62
C CYS A 15 6.13 9.09 -4.56
N TYR A 16 6.79 9.04 -5.72
CA TYR A 16 6.64 7.98 -6.69
C TYR A 16 7.01 6.62 -6.07
N MET A 17 8.13 6.56 -5.35
CA MET A 17 8.59 5.35 -4.69
C MET A 17 7.60 4.87 -3.61
N ARG A 18 7.11 5.77 -2.75
CA ARG A 18 6.07 5.40 -1.77
C ARG A 18 4.78 4.95 -2.43
N LEU A 19 4.33 5.65 -3.46
CA LEU A 19 3.10 5.32 -4.17
C LEU A 19 3.17 3.94 -4.82
N ARG A 20 4.32 3.56 -5.39
CA ARG A 20 4.55 2.20 -5.92
C ARG A 20 4.40 1.15 -4.83
N LEU A 21 5.03 1.36 -3.68
CA LEU A 21 4.92 0.44 -2.54
C LEU A 21 3.46 0.27 -2.07
N LEU A 22 2.71 1.38 -1.91
CA LEU A 22 1.31 1.32 -1.51
C LEU A 22 0.41 0.61 -2.54
N ARG A 23 0.73 0.73 -3.83
CA ARG A 23 0.01 0.02 -4.89
C ARG A 23 0.36 -1.47 -4.95
N CYS A 24 1.59 -1.86 -4.66
CA CYS A 24 1.95 -3.27 -4.50
C CYS A 24 1.12 -3.92 -3.39
N ILE A 25 0.93 -3.21 -2.27
CA ILE A 25 0.06 -3.65 -1.16
C ILE A 25 -1.39 -3.80 -1.64
N ASP A 26 -1.92 -2.78 -2.34
CA ASP A 26 -3.30 -2.79 -2.83
C ASP A 26 -3.54 -3.93 -3.84
N HIS A 27 -2.62 -4.14 -4.76
CA HIS A 27 -2.69 -5.20 -5.76
C HIS A 27 -2.59 -6.60 -5.11
N ALA A 28 -1.73 -6.76 -4.09
CA ALA A 28 -1.65 -7.98 -3.32
C ALA A 28 -2.96 -8.28 -2.56
N LYS A 29 -3.57 -7.24 -1.97
CA LYS A 29 -4.89 -7.34 -1.33
C LYS A 29 -5.99 -7.70 -2.33
N ALA A 30 -5.98 -7.08 -3.52
CA ALA A 30 -6.94 -7.36 -4.58
C ALA A 30 -6.83 -8.80 -5.13
N LYS A 31 -5.61 -9.38 -5.13
CA LYS A 31 -5.36 -10.79 -5.43
C LYS A 31 -5.86 -11.76 -4.34
N GLY A 32 -6.29 -11.25 -3.19
CA GLY A 32 -6.78 -12.05 -2.06
C GLY A 32 -5.68 -12.67 -1.21
N LEU A 33 -4.42 -12.25 -1.36
CA LEU A 33 -3.30 -12.70 -0.52
C LEU A 33 -3.56 -12.27 0.93
N ARG A 34 -3.28 -13.16 1.89
CA ARG A 34 -3.53 -12.92 3.33
C ARG A 34 -2.30 -13.23 4.17
N SER A 35 -2.19 -12.52 5.28
CA SER A 35 -1.22 -12.76 6.35
C SER A 35 0.22 -12.90 5.81
N GLU A 36 0.83 -14.08 5.88
CA GLU A 36 2.25 -14.28 5.56
C GLU A 36 2.61 -13.99 4.10
N GLU A 37 1.74 -14.38 3.15
CA GLU A 37 1.99 -14.13 1.72
C GLU A 37 1.99 -12.63 1.41
N LEU A 38 1.09 -11.89 2.07
CA LEU A 38 1.03 -10.43 1.95
C LEU A 38 2.28 -9.80 2.57
N LEU A 39 2.71 -10.25 3.75
CA LEU A 39 3.93 -9.76 4.41
C LEU A 39 5.17 -10.01 3.53
N GLY A 40 5.27 -11.18 2.89
CA GLY A 40 6.37 -11.50 1.98
C GLY A 40 6.42 -10.59 0.74
N VAL A 41 5.26 -10.24 0.17
CA VAL A 41 5.20 -9.26 -0.93
C VAL A 41 5.62 -7.87 -0.47
N ILE A 42 5.20 -7.46 0.74
CA ILE A 42 5.57 -6.16 1.31
C ILE A 42 7.07 -6.09 1.59
N ASP A 43 7.65 -7.13 2.21
CA ASP A 43 9.09 -7.20 2.51
C ASP A 43 9.92 -7.09 1.22
N LYS A 44 9.52 -7.83 0.18
CA LYS A 44 10.18 -7.76 -1.12
C LYS A 44 10.09 -6.36 -1.72
N ALA A 45 8.89 -5.77 -1.76
CA ALA A 45 8.68 -4.44 -2.31
C ALA A 45 9.41 -3.35 -1.52
N GLU A 46 9.44 -3.44 -0.19
CA GLU A 46 10.13 -2.47 0.66
C GLU A 46 11.65 -2.53 0.46
N ARG A 47 12.23 -3.74 0.36
CA ARG A 47 13.67 -3.91 0.05
C ARG A 47 14.03 -3.40 -1.33
N GLU A 48 13.20 -3.64 -2.34
CA GLU A 48 13.47 -3.20 -3.71
C GLU A 48 13.30 -1.68 -3.89
N ILE A 49 12.32 -1.07 -3.20
CA ILE A 49 11.92 0.32 -3.45
C ILE A 49 12.50 1.29 -2.43
N MET A 50 12.42 0.97 -1.13
CA MET A 50 12.73 1.91 -0.06
C MET A 50 14.09 1.68 0.59
N ARG A 51 14.55 0.42 0.62
CA ARG A 51 15.77 0.05 1.34
C ARG A 51 16.61 -1.00 0.59
N PRO A 52 17.21 -0.63 -0.57
CA PRO A 52 17.99 -1.54 -1.40
C PRO A 52 19.25 -2.09 -0.72
N ALA A 53 19.83 -1.33 0.23
CA ALA A 53 21.01 -1.77 0.99
C ALA A 53 20.67 -2.70 2.18
N GLY A 54 19.38 -2.95 2.47
CA GLY A 54 18.94 -3.75 3.60
C GLY A 54 19.07 -3.07 4.98
N VAL A 55 19.80 -1.96 5.09
CA VAL A 55 19.91 -1.11 6.28
C VAL A 55 19.35 0.28 5.99
N TRP A 56 18.52 0.83 6.88
CA TRP A 56 18.02 2.20 6.75
C TRP A 56 19.19 3.17 6.92
N THR A 57 19.44 3.99 5.91
CA THR A 57 20.26 5.20 6.07
C THR A 57 19.43 6.37 6.56
N ASP A 58 20.06 7.39 7.15
CA ASP A 58 19.37 8.61 7.58
C ASP A 58 18.66 9.30 6.40
N GLU A 59 19.26 9.25 5.22
CA GLU A 59 18.68 9.76 3.97
C GLU A 59 17.43 8.97 3.54
N GLU A 60 17.46 7.64 3.60
CA GLU A 60 16.30 6.79 3.29
C GLU A 60 15.15 7.01 4.27
N LEU A 61 15.47 7.13 5.56
CA LEU A 61 14.48 7.43 6.60
C LEU A 61 13.84 8.80 6.36
N HIS A 62 14.65 9.79 5.98
CA HIS A 62 14.17 11.13 5.67
C HIS A 62 13.25 11.13 4.44
N ARG A 63 13.63 10.43 3.37
CA ARG A 63 12.79 10.25 2.18
C ARG A 63 11.47 9.54 2.49
N ASP A 64 11.47 8.54 3.36
CA ASP A 64 10.25 7.87 3.83
C ASP A 64 9.32 8.84 4.58
N GLN A 65 9.87 9.66 5.46
CA GLN A 65 9.10 10.69 6.17
C GLN A 65 8.51 11.74 5.23
N CYS A 66 9.33 12.32 4.34
CA CYS A 66 8.90 13.35 3.40
C CYS A 66 7.82 12.81 2.44
N SER A 67 8.03 11.63 1.86
CA SER A 67 7.05 10.99 0.97
C SER A 67 5.72 10.75 1.68
N HIS A 68 5.73 10.34 2.95
CA HIS A 68 4.52 10.14 3.73
C HIS A 68 3.72 11.44 3.90
N PHE A 69 4.36 12.54 4.30
CA PHE A 69 3.68 13.83 4.47
C PHE A 69 3.19 14.42 3.15
N LEU A 70 3.97 14.28 2.07
CA LEU A 70 3.58 14.80 0.76
C LEU A 70 2.41 14.00 0.17
N LEU A 71 2.38 12.67 0.32
CA LEU A 71 1.22 11.86 -0.07
C LEU A 71 -0.03 12.17 0.76
N ARG A 72 0.09 12.61 2.03
CA ARG A 72 -1.10 13.09 2.76
C ARG A 72 -1.77 14.26 2.05
N LEU A 73 -0.99 15.17 1.45
CA LEU A 73 -1.52 16.30 0.68
C LEU A 73 -2.18 15.83 -0.64
N ALA A 74 -1.59 14.85 -1.32
CA ALA A 74 -2.19 14.28 -2.54
C ALA A 74 -3.53 13.57 -2.24
N PHE A 75 -3.57 12.77 -1.17
CA PHE A 75 -4.67 11.86 -0.87
C PHE A 75 -5.73 12.45 0.09
N CYS A 76 -5.59 13.68 0.60
CA CYS A 76 -6.59 14.27 1.50
C CYS A 76 -7.86 14.80 0.80
N ARG A 77 -7.87 14.86 -0.53
CA ARG A 77 -8.88 15.59 -1.33
C ARG A 77 -10.27 14.98 -1.31
N THR A 78 -10.37 13.66 -1.52
CA THR A 78 -11.65 12.94 -1.52
C THR A 78 -11.69 11.94 -0.38
N GLU A 79 -12.89 11.52 0.02
CA GLU A 79 -13.02 10.47 1.03
C GLU A 79 -12.47 9.12 0.55
N GLU A 80 -12.65 8.81 -0.74
CA GLU A 80 -12.14 7.57 -1.35
C GLU A 80 -10.61 7.51 -1.30
N LEU A 81 -9.93 8.60 -1.70
CA LEU A 81 -8.47 8.70 -1.63
C LEU A 81 -7.95 8.60 -0.20
N ARG A 82 -8.64 9.24 0.77
CA ARG A 82 -8.29 9.12 2.20
C ARG A 82 -8.43 7.69 2.70
N ARG A 83 -9.52 7.00 2.35
CA ARG A 83 -9.72 5.59 2.72
C ARG A 83 -8.67 4.67 2.10
N TYR A 84 -8.34 4.89 0.83
CA TYR A 84 -7.27 4.16 0.13
C TYR A 84 -5.92 4.32 0.83
N PHE A 85 -5.48 5.57 1.02
CA PHE A 85 -4.19 5.87 1.65
C PHE A 85 -4.13 5.30 3.07
N LEU A 86 -5.16 5.57 3.87
CA LEU A 86 -5.23 5.09 5.26
C LEU A 86 -5.26 3.56 5.37
N SER A 87 -5.88 2.84 4.43
CA SER A 87 -5.90 1.37 4.43
C SER A 87 -4.52 0.76 4.12
N ASN A 88 -3.84 1.30 3.12
CA ASN A 88 -2.56 0.76 2.66
C ASN A 88 -1.39 1.19 3.56
N GLU A 89 -1.41 2.44 4.01
CA GLU A 89 -0.42 2.98 4.95
C GLU A 89 -0.50 2.28 6.32
N HIS A 90 -1.71 1.96 6.78
CA HIS A 90 -1.91 1.16 8.00
C HIS A 90 -1.36 -0.27 7.87
N GLU A 91 -1.47 -0.87 6.68
CA GLU A 91 -0.89 -2.19 6.44
C GLU A 91 0.64 -2.15 6.43
N LEU A 92 1.22 -1.14 5.79
CA LEU A 92 2.66 -0.92 5.78
C LEU A 92 3.19 -0.71 7.21
N PHE A 93 2.47 0.08 8.02
CA PHE A 93 2.81 0.26 9.43
C PHE A 93 2.79 -1.07 10.20
N LYS A 94 1.75 -1.89 10.02
CA LYS A 94 1.68 -3.21 10.65
C LYS A 94 2.87 -4.09 10.25
N PHE A 95 3.20 -4.15 8.97
CA PHE A 95 4.36 -4.89 8.49
C PHE A 95 5.64 -4.44 9.21
N ARG A 96 5.94 -3.14 9.18
CA ARG A 96 7.14 -2.58 9.82
C ARG A 96 7.20 -2.85 11.32
N PHE A 97 6.08 -2.70 12.01
CA PHE A 97 5.99 -2.96 13.44
C PHE A 97 6.21 -4.46 13.76
N SER A 98 5.67 -5.36 12.93
CA SER A 98 5.86 -6.81 13.11
C SER A 98 7.30 -7.28 12.87
N GLY A 99 8.04 -6.61 11.98
CA GLY A 99 9.44 -6.90 11.70
C GLY A 99 10.44 -6.24 12.65
N GLN A 100 9.97 -5.40 13.59
CA GLN A 100 10.83 -4.66 14.49
C GLN A 100 11.25 -5.53 15.69
N VAL A 101 12.55 -5.80 15.80
CA VAL A 101 13.17 -6.58 16.89
C VAL A 101 13.63 -5.66 18.06
N GLY A 102 13.09 -4.45 18.12
CA GLY A 102 13.49 -3.42 19.09
C GLY A 102 12.72 -3.47 20.41
N ASP A 103 13.15 -2.66 21.38
CA ASP A 103 12.48 -2.47 22.66
C ASP A 103 11.12 -1.77 22.47
N VAL A 104 10.07 -2.58 22.29
CA VAL A 104 8.69 -2.12 22.11
C VAL A 104 8.25 -1.28 23.30
N ALA A 105 8.74 -1.55 24.52
CA ALA A 105 8.37 -0.80 25.71
C ALA A 105 8.86 0.65 25.65
N ARG A 106 10.08 0.89 25.16
CA ARG A 106 10.58 2.26 24.91
C ARG A 106 9.73 3.00 23.89
N PHE A 107 9.41 2.33 22.77
CA PHE A 107 8.56 2.92 21.74
C PHE A 107 7.19 3.32 22.29
N LEU A 108 6.58 2.48 23.15
CA LEU A 108 5.31 2.81 23.80
C LEU A 108 5.44 4.04 24.70
N LEU A 109 6.49 4.09 25.54
CA LEU A 109 6.76 5.20 26.45
C LEU A 109 6.92 6.53 25.69
N ASP A 110 7.76 6.54 24.65
CA ASP A 110 8.07 7.74 23.84
C ASP A 110 6.82 8.30 23.13
N ASN A 111 5.87 7.43 22.80
CA ASN A 111 4.62 7.80 22.13
C ASN A 111 3.48 8.17 23.10
N GLY A 112 3.78 8.27 24.40
CA GLY A 112 2.83 8.64 25.45
C GLY A 112 1.85 7.52 25.78
N MET A 113 2.23 6.26 25.55
CA MET A 113 1.46 5.08 25.96
C MET A 113 2.08 4.49 27.23
N PRO A 114 1.47 4.69 28.41
CA PRO A 114 2.02 4.27 29.70
C PRO A 114 1.80 2.76 29.95
N TYR A 115 2.07 1.91 28.96
CA TYR A 115 1.95 0.46 29.10
C TYR A 115 3.31 -0.12 29.46
N ALA A 116 3.42 -0.58 30.71
CA ALA A 116 4.58 -1.34 31.17
C ALA A 116 4.32 -2.85 31.05
N PRO A 117 5.38 -3.66 30.82
CA PRO A 117 5.28 -5.11 30.96
C PRO A 117 4.90 -5.47 32.41
N ILE A 118 4.12 -6.52 32.55
CA ILE A 118 3.64 -7.01 33.85
C ILE A 118 4.79 -7.73 34.56
N GLY A 119 4.89 -7.56 35.89
CA GLY A 119 5.88 -8.27 36.70
C GLY A 119 5.60 -9.78 36.80
N GLU A 120 6.64 -10.57 37.04
CA GLU A 120 6.56 -12.05 37.06
C GLU A 120 5.50 -12.58 38.04
N ALA A 121 5.35 -11.95 39.21
CA ALA A 121 4.35 -12.35 40.20
C ALA A 121 2.89 -12.20 39.72
N GLU A 122 2.57 -11.08 39.04
CA GLU A 122 1.23 -10.88 38.46
C GLU A 122 1.02 -11.78 37.23
N LEU A 123 2.10 -12.08 36.50
CA LEU A 123 2.06 -12.97 35.33
C LEU A 123 1.70 -14.39 35.76
N ASP A 124 2.35 -14.94 36.79
CA ASP A 124 2.11 -16.30 37.28
C ASP A 124 0.66 -16.53 37.73
N GLU A 125 0.03 -15.52 38.35
CA GLU A 125 -1.40 -15.58 38.71
C GLU A 125 -2.33 -15.65 37.50
N VAL A 126 -1.99 -14.92 36.43
CA VAL A 126 -2.87 -14.70 35.27
C VAL A 126 -2.60 -15.72 34.16
N LEU A 127 -1.44 -16.38 34.19
CA LEU A 127 -0.99 -17.43 33.28
C LEU A 127 -2.04 -18.53 33.01
N PRO A 128 -2.72 -19.14 34.00
CA PRO A 128 -3.74 -20.16 33.72
C PRO A 128 -4.92 -19.60 32.93
N HIS A 129 -5.29 -18.35 33.16
CA HIS A 129 -6.38 -17.70 32.43
C HIS A 129 -5.98 -17.33 31.00
N LEU A 130 -4.73 -16.87 30.79
CA LEU A 130 -4.17 -16.60 29.46
C LEU A 130 -4.09 -17.87 28.61
N GLN A 131 -3.70 -19.00 29.22
CA GLN A 131 -3.70 -20.31 28.55
C GLN A 131 -5.11 -20.73 28.10
N ASN A 132 -6.13 -20.47 28.91
CA ASN A 132 -7.53 -20.75 28.54
C ASN A 132 -7.99 -19.90 27.34
N VAL A 133 -7.61 -18.62 27.31
CA VAL A 133 -7.87 -17.75 26.15
C VAL A 133 -7.16 -18.29 24.90
N ARG A 134 -5.86 -18.62 24.98
CA ARG A 134 -5.12 -19.22 23.85
C ARG A 134 -5.78 -20.49 23.29
N ARG A 135 -6.28 -21.38 24.16
CA ARG A 135 -6.99 -22.60 23.76
C ARG A 135 -8.31 -22.30 23.04
N SER A 136 -9.03 -21.26 23.47
CA SER A 136 -10.33 -20.91 22.89
C SER A 136 -10.25 -20.32 21.47
N VAL A 137 -9.15 -19.63 21.14
CA VAL A 137 -9.01 -18.89 19.86
C VAL A 137 -8.56 -19.79 18.69
N LYS A 138 -8.33 -21.09 18.89
CA LYS A 138 -7.67 -21.96 17.88
C LYS A 138 -6.34 -21.36 17.37
N LEU A 139 -5.64 -20.57 18.19
CA LEU A 139 -4.24 -20.18 17.95
C LEU A 139 -3.28 -21.39 18.05
N ALA A 140 -3.79 -22.55 18.47
CA ALA A 140 -3.08 -23.81 18.62
C ALA A 140 -2.80 -24.53 17.29
N LYS A 141 -2.36 -23.82 16.24
CA LYS A 141 -1.65 -24.48 15.13
C LYS A 141 -0.16 -24.63 15.39
N ASP A 142 0.42 -23.79 16.24
CA ASP A 142 1.80 -23.96 16.71
C ASP A 142 1.82 -24.41 18.17
N GLY A 143 1.76 -25.72 18.35
CA GLY A 143 2.19 -26.32 19.61
C GLY A 143 3.65 -25.94 19.86
N ALA A 144 3.90 -25.22 20.96
CA ALA A 144 5.22 -24.87 21.50
C ALA A 144 5.85 -23.50 21.13
N ALA A 145 5.07 -22.49 20.71
CA ALA A 145 5.57 -21.10 20.71
C ALA A 145 5.36 -20.42 22.09
N SER A 146 6.45 -20.47 22.88
CA SER A 146 6.84 -19.70 24.06
C SER A 146 5.76 -19.21 25.06
N VAL A 147 5.88 -19.72 26.29
CA VAL A 147 5.29 -19.16 27.51
C VAL A 147 5.99 -17.86 27.95
N LYS A 148 7.06 -17.44 27.24
CA LYS A 148 7.85 -16.22 27.52
C LYS A 148 7.58 -15.08 26.53
N GLU A 149 6.33 -14.80 26.21
CA GLU A 149 6.00 -13.50 25.60
C GLU A 149 5.68 -12.51 26.73
N ASP A 150 6.21 -11.30 26.62
CA ASP A 150 5.86 -10.24 27.56
C ASP A 150 4.37 -9.90 27.42
N HIS A 151 3.70 -9.78 28.57
CA HIS A 151 2.31 -9.39 28.64
C HIS A 151 2.19 -7.97 29.16
N TYR A 152 1.28 -7.21 28.56
CA TYR A 152 1.04 -5.81 28.85
C TYR A 152 -0.35 -5.66 29.47
N LYS A 153 -0.44 -4.82 30.50
CA LYS A 153 -1.68 -4.47 31.17
C LYS A 153 -2.21 -3.17 30.57
N VAL A 154 -3.39 -3.24 29.96
CA VAL A 154 -4.01 -2.12 29.23
C VAL A 154 -5.45 -1.96 29.69
N PRO A 155 -6.00 -0.73 29.84
CA PRO A 155 -7.42 -0.53 30.04
C PRO A 155 -8.25 -1.21 28.92
N PHE A 156 -9.30 -1.95 29.28
CA PHE A 156 -10.03 -2.75 28.27
C PHE A 156 -10.70 -1.90 27.18
N GLU A 157 -10.98 -0.63 27.47
CA GLU A 157 -11.58 0.36 26.55
C GLU A 157 -10.71 0.66 25.34
N GLU A 158 -9.39 0.46 25.44
CA GLU A 158 -8.45 0.72 24.35
C GLU A 158 -8.28 -0.51 23.43
N VAL A 159 -8.76 -1.67 23.86
CA VAL A 159 -8.61 -2.98 23.17
C VAL A 159 -9.96 -3.64 22.88
N LEU A 160 -10.98 -2.85 22.57
CA LEU A 160 -12.32 -3.35 22.28
C LEU A 160 -12.35 -4.38 21.13
N ASP A 161 -11.48 -4.22 20.12
CA ASP A 161 -11.38 -5.17 19.01
C ASP A 161 -10.94 -6.56 19.46
N LEU A 162 -9.98 -6.63 20.39
CA LEU A 162 -9.48 -7.88 20.97
C LEU A 162 -10.49 -8.50 21.94
N VAL A 163 -11.19 -7.64 22.71
CA VAL A 163 -12.26 -8.05 23.63
C VAL A 163 -13.44 -8.65 22.87
N ARG A 164 -13.87 -8.01 21.78
CA ARG A 164 -14.93 -8.51 20.89
C ARG A 164 -14.60 -9.88 20.34
N GLY A 165 -13.33 -10.11 20.01
CA GLY A 165 -12.83 -11.41 19.55
C GLY A 165 -12.63 -12.46 20.64
N ARG A 166 -12.81 -12.11 21.92
CA ARG A 166 -12.45 -12.94 23.10
C ARG A 166 -10.99 -13.43 23.03
N ARG A 167 -10.09 -12.57 22.56
CA ARG A 167 -8.65 -12.88 22.35
C ARG A 167 -7.77 -12.44 23.52
N VAL A 168 -8.32 -11.74 24.50
CA VAL A 168 -7.60 -11.19 25.66
C VAL A 168 -8.30 -11.60 26.95
N PHE A 169 -7.52 -11.69 28.03
CA PHE A 169 -8.06 -11.93 29.37
C PHE A 169 -8.40 -10.59 30.04
N LEU A 170 -9.53 -10.52 30.73
CA LEU A 170 -10.02 -9.34 31.44
C LEU A 170 -10.07 -9.58 32.95
N ARG A 171 -9.50 -8.67 33.75
CA ARG A 171 -9.57 -8.69 35.22
C ARG A 171 -9.65 -7.26 35.75
N ALA A 172 -10.66 -6.98 36.58
CA ALA A 172 -10.84 -5.70 37.28
C ALA A 172 -10.75 -4.44 36.38
N GLY A 173 -11.33 -4.49 35.17
CA GLY A 173 -11.30 -3.36 34.22
C GLY A 173 -10.02 -3.26 33.38
N PHE A 174 -9.11 -4.23 33.49
CA PHE A 174 -7.89 -4.29 32.68
C PHE A 174 -7.89 -5.51 31.77
N ALA A 175 -7.30 -5.35 30.60
CA ALA A 175 -7.02 -6.38 29.63
C ALA A 175 -5.53 -6.74 29.65
N TYR A 176 -5.27 -8.05 29.57
CA TYR A 176 -3.94 -8.62 29.50
C TYR A 176 -3.67 -9.02 28.06
N VAL A 177 -2.73 -8.32 27.43
CA VAL A 177 -2.45 -8.39 25.99
C VAL A 177 -1.03 -8.91 25.77
N PRO A 178 -0.83 -9.97 24.97
CA PRO A 178 0.52 -10.42 24.63
C PRO A 178 1.19 -9.43 23.67
N GLN A 179 2.53 -9.41 23.68
CA GLN A 179 3.32 -8.56 22.77
C GLN A 179 2.91 -8.72 21.29
N SER A 180 2.57 -9.94 20.87
CA SER A 180 2.09 -10.25 19.51
C SER A 180 0.83 -9.49 19.09
N GLU A 181 -0.04 -9.09 20.04
CA GLU A 181 -1.29 -8.36 19.76
C GLU A 181 -1.18 -6.85 20.03
N LEU A 182 -0.05 -6.35 20.56
CA LEU A 182 0.18 -4.91 20.75
C LEU A 182 0.06 -4.12 19.44
N ILE A 183 0.39 -4.76 18.32
CA ILE A 183 0.22 -4.21 16.97
C ILE A 183 -1.21 -3.75 16.70
N SER A 184 -2.21 -4.40 17.31
CA SER A 184 -3.62 -4.00 17.17
C SER A 184 -3.90 -2.67 17.88
N ILE A 185 -3.28 -2.45 19.04
CA ILE A 185 -3.43 -1.24 19.86
C ILE A 185 -2.77 -0.07 19.16
N VAL A 186 -1.47 -0.21 18.88
CA VAL A 186 -0.66 0.83 18.26
C VAL A 186 -1.20 1.13 16.86
N GLY A 187 -1.54 0.11 16.09
CA GLY A 187 -2.16 0.27 14.78
C GLY A 187 -3.49 1.03 14.84
N GLY A 188 -4.36 0.74 15.81
CA GLY A 188 -5.61 1.48 16.01
C GLY A 188 -5.38 2.96 16.29
N GLN A 189 -4.42 3.28 17.17
CA GLN A 189 -4.04 4.66 17.48
C GLN A 189 -3.43 5.39 16.28
N VAL A 190 -2.51 4.76 15.56
CA VAL A 190 -1.89 5.32 14.35
C VAL A 190 -2.96 5.58 13.28
N ARG A 191 -3.87 4.64 13.04
CA ARG A 191 -4.99 4.82 12.11
C ARG A 191 -5.88 6.00 12.50
N ALA A 192 -6.22 6.14 13.78
CA ALA A 192 -7.07 7.24 14.27
C ALA A 192 -6.35 8.60 14.20
N ARG A 193 -5.06 8.66 14.52
CA ARG A 193 -4.24 9.88 14.38
C ARG A 193 -4.07 10.27 12.91
N LEU A 194 -3.79 9.31 12.04
CA LEU A 194 -3.65 9.54 10.60
C LEU A 194 -4.96 10.02 9.96
N SER A 195 -6.09 9.43 10.34
CA SER A 195 -7.41 9.86 9.87
C SER A 195 -7.69 11.33 10.22
N ARG A 196 -7.41 11.74 11.46
CA ARG A 196 -7.52 13.14 11.89
C ARG A 196 -6.61 14.05 11.08
N ALA A 197 -5.33 13.69 10.95
CA ALA A 197 -4.36 14.47 10.19
C ALA A 197 -4.75 14.66 8.71
N LEU A 198 -5.36 13.66 8.07
CA LEU A 198 -5.86 13.79 6.69
C LEU A 198 -7.04 14.74 6.58
N VAL A 199 -7.91 14.80 7.59
CA VAL A 199 -9.03 15.75 7.63
C VAL A 199 -8.49 17.17 7.83
N ASP A 200 -7.54 17.37 8.73
CA ASP A 200 -6.94 18.67 8.97
C ASP A 200 -6.16 19.15 7.72
N ALA A 201 -5.42 18.25 7.07
CA ALA A 201 -4.78 18.53 5.78
C ALA A 201 -5.79 18.92 4.69
N SER A 202 -6.93 18.22 4.60
CA SER A 202 -7.98 18.56 3.62
C SER A 202 -8.58 19.94 3.84
N ARG A 203 -8.65 20.41 5.10
CA ARG A 203 -9.17 21.73 5.46
C ARG A 203 -8.16 22.83 5.12
N ALA A 204 -6.88 22.56 5.31
CA ALA A 204 -5.80 23.49 4.98
C ALA A 204 -5.47 23.52 3.48
N TRP A 205 -5.81 22.46 2.73
CA TRP A 205 -5.45 22.27 1.33
C TRP A 205 -5.80 23.45 0.41
N PRO A 206 -6.98 24.10 0.46
CA PRO A 206 -7.30 25.21 -0.44
C PRO A 206 -6.32 26.39 -0.34
N SER A 207 -5.86 26.72 0.86
CA SER A 207 -4.88 27.79 1.07
C SER A 207 -3.50 27.42 0.52
N VAL A 208 -3.10 26.16 0.67
CA VAL A 208 -1.84 25.65 0.10
C VAL A 208 -1.93 25.59 -1.42
N GLN A 209 -3.07 25.18 -1.96
CA GLN A 209 -3.30 25.11 -3.40
C GLN A 209 -3.19 26.49 -4.06
N GLU A 210 -3.67 27.55 -3.42
CA GLU A 210 -3.54 28.92 -3.93
C GLU A 210 -2.08 29.42 -3.86
N ALA A 211 -1.37 29.14 -2.77
CA ALA A 211 0.01 29.57 -2.58
C ALA A 211 1.03 28.79 -3.44
N GLU A 212 0.77 27.51 -3.68
CA GLU A 212 1.69 26.56 -4.33
C GLU A 212 1.13 25.96 -5.62
N ALA A 213 0.19 26.67 -6.26
CA ALA A 213 -0.51 26.23 -7.46
C ALA A 213 0.47 25.80 -8.57
N ASP A 214 1.48 26.64 -8.82
CA ASP A 214 2.41 26.49 -9.95
C ASP A 214 3.41 25.34 -9.76
N ARG A 215 3.66 24.92 -8.52
CA ARG A 215 4.69 23.91 -8.18
C ARG A 215 4.11 22.55 -7.84
N LEU A 216 3.09 22.51 -6.97
CA LEU A 216 2.64 21.26 -6.35
C LEU A 216 1.29 20.77 -6.88
N SER A 217 0.41 21.64 -7.38
CA SER A 217 -0.96 21.24 -7.71
C SER A 217 -1.02 20.18 -8.81
N ALA A 218 -0.34 20.44 -9.94
CA ALA A 218 -0.31 19.52 -11.08
C ALA A 218 0.31 18.16 -10.71
N PHE A 219 1.43 18.18 -9.97
CA PHE A 219 2.10 16.98 -9.51
C PHE A 219 1.21 16.13 -8.59
N LEU A 220 0.60 16.74 -7.57
CA LEU A 220 -0.23 16.04 -6.59
C LEU A 220 -1.54 15.52 -7.20
N GLU A 221 -2.10 16.23 -8.20
CA GLU A 221 -3.17 15.70 -9.05
C GLU A 221 -2.72 14.44 -9.76
N HIS A 222 -1.55 14.50 -10.40
CA HIS A 222 -1.00 13.37 -11.13
C HIS A 222 -0.74 12.15 -10.23
N CYS A 223 -0.22 12.33 -9.00
CA CYS A 223 -0.02 11.22 -8.05
C CYS A 223 -1.29 10.40 -7.79
N SER A 224 -2.44 11.07 -7.75
CA SER A 224 -3.73 10.41 -7.47
C SER A 224 -4.31 9.68 -8.68
N THR A 225 -4.06 10.18 -9.90
CA THR A 225 -4.67 9.68 -11.15
C THR A 225 -3.76 8.80 -11.98
N GLN A 226 -2.43 8.92 -11.82
CA GLN A 226 -1.49 8.28 -12.71
C GLN A 226 -1.53 6.77 -12.53
N TYR A 227 -1.77 6.03 -13.61
CA TYR A 227 -1.70 4.58 -13.61
C TYR A 227 -0.22 4.17 -13.61
N MET A 228 0.22 3.55 -12.50
CA MET A 228 1.58 3.06 -12.26
C MET A 228 1.54 1.53 -12.34
N ALA A 229 0.97 1.00 -13.42
CA ALA A 229 1.43 -0.34 -13.79
C ALA A 229 2.88 -0.18 -14.21
N ASP A 230 3.73 -1.13 -13.87
CA ASP A 230 5.04 -1.21 -14.50
C ASP A 230 4.79 -1.11 -16.01
N ASP A 231 5.39 -0.13 -16.68
CA ASP A 231 5.32 0.01 -18.13
C ASP A 231 6.05 -1.21 -18.72
N TYR A 232 5.37 -2.36 -18.76
CA TYR A 232 5.87 -3.58 -19.40
C TYR A 232 6.19 -3.32 -20.88
N ALA A 233 5.60 -2.27 -21.46
CA ALA A 233 5.90 -1.78 -22.81
C ALA A 233 7.23 -0.99 -22.90
N ALA A 234 7.75 -0.44 -21.80
CA ALA A 234 9.01 0.29 -21.77
C ALA A 234 10.23 -0.63 -21.66
N ASP A 235 10.04 -1.89 -21.26
CA ASP A 235 11.09 -2.90 -21.28
C ASP A 235 11.32 -3.38 -22.73
N LYS A 236 11.98 -2.49 -23.50
CA LYS A 236 12.34 -2.64 -24.92
C LYS A 236 13.14 -3.91 -25.24
N LYS A 237 13.52 -4.69 -24.23
CA LYS A 237 14.27 -5.95 -24.38
C LYS A 237 13.40 -7.16 -24.73
N ALA A 238 12.06 -7.06 -24.65
CA ALA A 238 11.16 -8.18 -24.94
C ALA A 238 10.40 -8.10 -26.29
N ALA A 239 10.47 -6.98 -27.03
CA ALA A 239 9.79 -6.83 -28.31
C ALA A 239 10.59 -7.46 -29.48
N HIS A 240 10.88 -8.76 -29.39
CA HIS A 240 11.38 -9.54 -30.51
C HIS A 240 10.21 -10.17 -31.27
N GLY A 241 9.55 -9.38 -32.12
CA GLY A 241 8.55 -9.90 -33.06
C GLY A 241 7.90 -8.79 -33.86
N GLU A 242 8.34 -8.59 -35.11
CA GLU A 242 7.56 -7.82 -36.08
C GLU A 242 6.25 -8.59 -36.33
N VAL A 243 5.14 -8.03 -35.86
CA VAL A 243 3.81 -8.58 -36.13
C VAL A 243 3.38 -8.08 -37.50
N SER A 244 3.20 -9.00 -38.45
CA SER A 244 2.71 -8.64 -39.78
C SER A 244 1.20 -8.45 -39.80
N LEU A 245 0.71 -7.62 -40.73
CA LEU A 245 -0.72 -7.32 -40.87
C LEU A 245 -1.59 -8.58 -41.04
N ALA A 246 -1.08 -9.62 -41.71
CA ALA A 246 -1.79 -10.88 -41.92
C ALA A 246 -2.04 -11.70 -40.63
N GLN A 247 -1.25 -11.46 -39.58
CA GLN A 247 -1.36 -12.19 -38.31
C GLN A 247 -2.37 -11.54 -37.36
N LEU A 248 -2.77 -10.29 -37.60
CA LEU A 248 -3.66 -9.53 -36.73
C LEU A 248 -5.03 -10.21 -36.46
N PRO A 249 -5.72 -10.83 -37.44
CA PRO A 249 -6.99 -11.50 -37.17
C PRO A 249 -6.87 -12.68 -36.21
N ALA A 250 -5.76 -13.44 -36.30
CA ALA A 250 -5.49 -14.56 -35.40
C ALA A 250 -5.09 -14.07 -33.99
N LEU A 251 -4.28 -13.00 -33.92
CA LEU A 251 -3.86 -12.38 -32.66
C LEU A 251 -5.02 -11.71 -31.93
N THR A 252 -5.98 -11.13 -32.66
CA THR A 252 -7.18 -10.51 -32.09
C THR A 252 -7.97 -11.50 -31.24
N LYS A 253 -8.10 -12.76 -31.67
CA LYS A 253 -8.86 -13.78 -30.95
C LYS A 253 -8.08 -14.49 -29.84
N ARG A 254 -6.76 -14.62 -30.00
CA ARG A 254 -5.93 -15.43 -29.09
C ARG A 254 -5.24 -14.61 -28.01
N SER A 255 -4.86 -13.38 -28.31
CA SER A 255 -3.86 -12.64 -27.53
C SER A 255 -4.27 -11.22 -27.18
N PHE A 256 -5.25 -10.63 -27.87
CA PHE A 256 -5.69 -9.28 -27.54
C PHE A 256 -6.51 -9.28 -26.24
N PRO A 257 -6.32 -8.28 -25.37
CA PRO A 257 -7.23 -8.08 -24.25
C PRO A 257 -8.61 -7.67 -24.78
N LEU A 258 -9.65 -7.93 -23.98
CA LEU A 258 -11.06 -7.69 -24.35
C LEU A 258 -11.32 -6.25 -24.87
N CYS A 259 -10.62 -5.26 -24.33
CA CYS A 259 -10.75 -3.86 -24.79
C CYS A 259 -10.29 -3.68 -26.24
N MET A 260 -9.19 -4.31 -26.65
CA MET A 260 -8.65 -4.23 -28.01
C MET A 260 -9.40 -5.15 -28.97
N GLU A 261 -9.84 -6.32 -28.50
CA GLU A 261 -10.73 -7.21 -29.27
C GLU A 261 -12.05 -6.49 -29.62
N HIS A 262 -12.64 -5.77 -28.66
CA HIS A 262 -13.84 -4.98 -28.89
C HIS A 262 -13.62 -3.86 -29.93
N LEU A 263 -12.51 -3.12 -29.82
CA LEU A 263 -12.17 -2.06 -30.78
C LEU A 263 -11.91 -2.63 -32.18
N SER A 264 -11.20 -3.75 -32.27
CA SER A 264 -10.93 -4.45 -33.54
C SER A 264 -12.24 -4.93 -34.19
N SER A 265 -13.12 -5.55 -33.40
CA SER A 265 -14.44 -5.99 -33.88
C SER A 265 -15.29 -4.82 -34.36
N LYS A 266 -15.33 -3.70 -33.60
CA LYS A 266 -16.09 -2.51 -34.00
C LYS A 266 -15.53 -1.82 -35.24
N LEU A 267 -14.22 -1.89 -35.46
CA LEU A 267 -13.59 -1.39 -36.68
C LEU A 267 -14.00 -2.25 -37.88
N HIS A 268 -13.99 -3.58 -37.74
CA HIS A 268 -14.44 -4.50 -38.79
C HIS A 268 -15.94 -4.38 -39.11
N ASP A 269 -16.79 -4.19 -38.10
CA ASP A 269 -18.25 -4.12 -38.30
C ASP A 269 -18.69 -2.81 -38.95
N ASN A 270 -18.08 -1.68 -38.55
CA ASN A 270 -18.54 -0.35 -38.94
C ASN A 270 -17.62 0.36 -39.94
N SER A 271 -16.46 -0.24 -40.29
CA SER A 271 -15.38 0.41 -41.05
C SER A 271 -14.96 1.78 -40.48
N HIS A 272 -15.19 1.99 -39.19
CA HIS A 272 -14.93 3.27 -38.55
C HIS A 272 -14.82 3.14 -37.02
N LEU A 273 -13.85 3.86 -36.46
CA LEU A 273 -13.70 4.10 -35.02
C LEU A 273 -13.71 5.60 -34.72
N LYS A 274 -14.29 5.98 -33.58
CA LYS A 274 -14.22 7.35 -33.05
C LYS A 274 -12.78 7.74 -32.72
N HIS A 275 -12.50 9.04 -32.61
CA HIS A 275 -11.15 9.59 -32.39
C HIS A 275 -10.36 8.89 -31.28
N GLN A 276 -10.94 8.73 -30.08
CA GLN A 276 -10.26 8.06 -28.96
C GLN A 276 -10.00 6.57 -29.23
N GLY A 277 -10.94 5.88 -29.90
CA GLY A 277 -10.75 4.47 -30.28
C GLY A 277 -9.62 4.28 -31.30
N ARG A 278 -9.44 5.23 -32.23
CA ARG A 278 -8.32 5.23 -33.17
C ARG A 278 -6.97 5.43 -32.47
N ILE A 279 -6.91 6.35 -31.52
CA ILE A 279 -5.70 6.60 -30.72
C ILE A 279 -5.36 5.35 -29.89
N GLN A 280 -6.33 4.79 -29.18
CA GLN A 280 -6.13 3.63 -28.31
C GLN A 280 -5.67 2.40 -29.10
N LEU A 281 -6.36 2.04 -30.18
CA LEU A 281 -5.98 0.91 -31.02
C LEU A 281 -4.65 1.18 -31.75
N GLY A 282 -4.44 2.39 -32.25
CA GLY A 282 -3.20 2.76 -32.95
C GLY A 282 -1.96 2.69 -32.05
N LEU A 283 -2.03 3.22 -30.83
CA LEU A 283 -0.94 3.12 -29.86
C LEU A 283 -0.67 1.67 -29.43
N PHE A 284 -1.72 0.87 -29.28
CA PHE A 284 -1.59 -0.55 -28.98
C PHE A 284 -0.93 -1.32 -30.13
N LEU A 285 -1.35 -1.11 -31.38
CA LEU A 285 -0.75 -1.72 -32.56
C LEU A 285 0.73 -1.34 -32.72
N LYS A 286 1.08 -0.08 -32.41
CA LYS A 286 2.48 0.34 -32.31
C LYS A 286 3.22 -0.40 -31.20
N GLY A 287 2.60 -0.57 -30.03
CA GLY A 287 3.19 -1.26 -28.88
C GLY A 287 3.48 -2.75 -29.12
N ILE A 288 2.67 -3.43 -29.93
CA ILE A 288 2.91 -4.85 -30.32
C ILE A 288 3.92 -5.00 -31.46
N GLY A 289 4.45 -3.89 -32.02
CA GLY A 289 5.50 -3.92 -33.05
C GLY A 289 4.99 -3.87 -34.50
N LEU A 290 3.76 -3.40 -34.75
CA LEU A 290 3.30 -3.16 -36.13
C LEU A 290 4.09 -2.00 -36.75
N SER A 291 4.62 -2.22 -37.96
CA SER A 291 5.37 -1.18 -38.67
C SER A 291 4.48 0.01 -39.06
N TYR A 292 5.10 1.17 -39.29
CA TYR A 292 4.37 2.38 -39.69
C TYR A 292 3.63 2.18 -41.03
N ASP A 293 4.28 1.55 -42.01
CA ASP A 293 3.71 1.32 -43.33
C ASP A 293 2.55 0.32 -43.30
N GLU A 294 2.66 -0.74 -42.48
CA GLU A 294 1.55 -1.67 -42.26
C GLU A 294 0.41 -1.02 -41.48
N SER A 295 0.70 -0.16 -40.50
CA SER A 295 -0.33 0.58 -39.78
C SER A 295 -1.12 1.48 -40.73
N LEU A 296 -0.45 2.20 -41.63
CA LEU A 296 -1.13 3.00 -42.67
C LEU A 296 -1.98 2.12 -43.60
N THR A 297 -1.47 0.95 -43.98
CA THR A 297 -2.20 0.02 -44.82
C THR A 297 -3.45 -0.49 -44.11
N PHE A 298 -3.32 -0.89 -42.84
CA PHE A 298 -4.42 -1.34 -41.98
C PHE A 298 -5.56 -0.33 -41.91
N TRP A 299 -5.27 0.94 -41.66
CA TRP A 299 -6.28 2.01 -41.59
C TRP A 299 -6.86 2.42 -42.95
N ARG A 300 -6.20 2.09 -44.06
CA ARG A 300 -6.69 2.37 -45.42
C ARG A 300 -7.59 1.25 -45.95
N THR A 301 -7.35 0.01 -45.53
CA THR A 301 -8.06 -1.18 -46.04
C THR A 301 -9.35 -1.50 -45.30
N LEU A 302 -9.55 -0.94 -44.10
CA LEU A 302 -10.68 -1.23 -43.20
C LEU A 302 -11.53 0.02 -42.98
#